data_AF-A0A401U959-F1
#
_entry.id   AF-A0A401U959-F1
#
_cell.length_a   1.000
_cell.length_b   1.000
_cell.length_c   1.000
_cell.angle_alpha   90.00
_cell.angle_beta   90.00
_cell.angle_gamma   90.00
#
_symmetry.space_group_name_H-M   'P 1'
#
loop_
_entity.id
_entity.type
_entity.pdbx_description
1 polymer ?
#
loop_
_entity_poly.entity_id
_entity_poly.type
_entity_poly.pdbx_seq_one_letter_code
_entity_poly.pdbx_strand_id
1 'polypeptide(L)'
;MDSSLLTQYLTGNVEGLVIDEAFLLYAGILMEIPIAMILLSRLLKERVNAWFNVVAGFIKTIVMMFTLFIGNTTQYYLFFSLIEISTTLYIIFIGVKWLRSMRSFEVNS
;
A
#
# COMPACT_ATOMS: atom_id res chain seq x y z
N MET A 1 -20.59 5.52 -16.90
CA MET A 1 -20.89 5.13 -15.51
C MET A 1 -22.25 4.48 -15.51
N ASP A 2 -22.35 3.27 -14.97
CA ASP A 2 -23.60 2.52 -14.86
C ASP A 2 -24.51 3.19 -13.81
N SER A 3 -25.81 3.28 -14.06
CA SER A 3 -26.76 4.00 -13.18
C SER A 3 -26.93 3.31 -11.81
N SER A 4 -26.67 2.00 -11.78
CA SER A 4 -26.58 1.17 -10.58
C SER A 4 -25.49 1.65 -9.61
N LEU A 5 -24.32 2.05 -10.12
CA LEU A 5 -23.21 2.52 -9.29
C LEU A 5 -23.47 3.91 -8.73
N LEU A 6 -24.06 4.83 -9.51
CA LEU A 6 -24.42 6.17 -9.02
C LEU A 6 -25.35 6.09 -7.80
N THR A 7 -26.32 5.18 -7.85
CA THR A 7 -27.26 4.99 -6.74
C THR A 7 -26.52 4.46 -5.51
N GLN A 8 -25.58 3.53 -5.67
CA GLN A 8 -24.76 2.99 -4.58
C GLN A 8 -23.86 4.05 -3.90
N TYR A 9 -23.26 4.95 -4.69
CA TYR A 9 -22.49 6.06 -4.13
C TYR A 9 -23.38 7.06 -3.38
N LEU A 10 -24.60 7.33 -3.88
CA LEU A 10 -25.55 8.22 -3.22
C LEU A 10 -26.12 7.64 -1.92
N THR A 11 -26.29 6.32 -1.85
CA THR A 11 -26.75 5.63 -0.63
C THR A 11 -25.62 5.36 0.36
N GLY A 12 -24.36 5.64 -0.01
CA GLY A 12 -23.19 5.36 0.81
C GLY A 12 -22.90 3.87 0.98
N ASN A 13 -23.47 3.01 0.13
CA ASN A 13 -23.24 1.56 0.18
C ASN A 13 -22.88 1.05 -1.21
N VAL A 14 -21.59 0.76 -1.41
CA VAL A 14 -21.03 0.28 -2.68
C VAL A 14 -20.62 -1.17 -2.51
N GLU A 15 -21.28 -2.06 -3.26
CA GLU A 15 -21.03 -3.51 -3.22
C GLU A 15 -20.97 -4.14 -1.81
N GLY A 16 -21.77 -3.64 -0.86
CA GLY A 16 -21.82 -4.16 0.51
C GLY A 16 -20.83 -3.49 1.48
N LEU A 17 -20.00 -2.56 1.00
CA LEU A 17 -19.18 -1.67 1.83
C LEU A 17 -19.92 -0.38 2.12
N VAL A 18 -20.05 -0.06 3.41
CA VAL A 18 -20.53 1.27 3.84
C VAL A 18 -19.37 2.26 3.68
N ILE A 19 -19.53 3.21 2.76
CA ILE A 19 -18.61 4.33 2.57
C ILE A 19 -19.01 5.42 3.56
N ASP A 20 -18.45 5.38 4.75
CA ASP A 20 -18.58 6.45 5.74
C ASP A 20 -17.37 7.40 5.72
N GLU A 21 -17.45 8.50 6.47
CA GLU A 21 -16.38 9.49 6.56
C GLU A 21 -15.07 8.87 7.07
N ALA A 22 -15.16 7.94 8.03
CA ALA A 22 -14.01 7.26 8.60
C ALA A 22 -13.30 6.36 7.56
N PHE A 23 -14.06 5.59 6.79
CA PHE A 23 -13.54 4.77 5.68
C PHE A 23 -12.80 5.63 4.66
N LEU A 24 -13.38 6.76 4.25
CA LEU A 24 -12.74 7.70 3.33
C LEU A 24 -11.46 8.31 3.91
N LEU A 25 -11.46 8.63 5.21
CA LEU A 25 -10.27 9.12 5.91
C LEU A 25 -9.15 8.07 5.92
N TYR A 26 -9.46 6.83 6.27
CA TYR A 26 -8.47 5.74 6.26
C TYR A 26 -7.96 5.44 4.85
N ALA A 27 -8.83 5.46 3.84
CA ALA A 27 -8.43 5.32 2.44
C ALA A 27 -7.48 6.45 2.01
N GLY A 28 -7.75 7.70 2.42
CA GLY A 28 -6.88 8.84 2.19
C GLY A 28 -5.50 8.66 2.83
N ILE A 29 -5.46 8.30 4.12
CA ILE A 29 -4.21 8.04 4.85
C ILE A 29 -3.40 6.93 4.16
N LEU A 30 -4.05 5.85 3.72
CA LEU A 30 -3.40 4.76 2.98
C LEU A 30 -2.76 5.23 1.66
N MET A 31 -3.38 6.20 0.98
CA MET A 31 -2.85 6.79 -0.25
C MET A 31 -1.70 7.78 0.00
N GLU A 32 -1.60 8.36 1.20
CA GLU A 32 -0.49 9.22 1.60
C GLU A 32 0.79 8.43 1.92
N ILE A 33 0.68 7.17 2.34
CA ILE A 33 1.83 6.30 2.63
C ILE A 33 2.88 6.31 1.50
N PRO A 34 2.56 6.02 0.22
CA PRO A 34 3.55 6.02 -0.85
C PRO A 34 4.16 7.42 -1.10
N ILE A 35 3.39 8.50 -0.93
CA ILE A 35 3.89 9.87 -1.09
C ILE A 35 4.89 10.19 0.03
N ALA A 36 4.55 9.84 1.26
CA ALA A 36 5.42 9.97 2.42
C ALA A 36 6.70 9.15 2.25
N MET A 37 6.62 7.93 1.72
CA MET A 37 7.80 7.10 1.44
C MET A 37 8.79 7.78 0.50
N ILE A 38 8.32 8.45 -0.56
CA ILE A 38 9.20 9.18 -1.49
C ILE A 38 9.95 10.29 -0.75
N LEU A 39 9.27 11.08 0.08
CA LEU A 39 9.89 12.15 0.86
C LEU A 39 10.85 11.62 1.92
N LEU A 40 10.43 10.59 2.66
CA LEU A 40 11.23 9.93 3.69
C LEU A 40 12.50 9.31 3.09
N SER A 41 12.43 8.79 1.86
CA SER A 41 13.61 8.25 1.15
C SER A 41 14.70 9.27 0.89
N ARG A 42 14.33 10.55 0.80
CA ARG A 42 15.25 11.65 0.52
C ARG A 42 15.77 12.33 1.78
N LEU A 43 15.05 12.21 2.90
CA LEU A 43 15.37 12.91 4.15
C LEU A 43 16.07 12.02 5.17
N LEU A 44 15.81 10.70 5.18
CA LEU A 44 16.32 9.80 6.20
C LEU A 44 17.63 9.11 5.80
N LYS A 45 18.44 8.80 6.81
CA LYS A 45 19.61 7.92 6.67
C LYS A 45 19.19 6.56 6.16
N GLU A 46 20.06 5.97 5.35
CA GLU A 46 19.84 4.71 4.62
C GLU A 46 19.21 3.58 5.46
N ARG A 47 19.69 3.39 6.70
CA ARG A 47 19.16 2.36 7.63
C ARG A 47 17.69 2.56 8.00
N VAL A 48 17.33 3.77 8.39
CA VAL A 48 15.97 4.07 8.86
C VAL A 48 15.01 4.07 7.66
N ASN A 49 15.46 4.62 6.53
CA ASN A 49 14.69 4.57 5.29
C ASN A 49 14.40 3.13 4.82
N ALA A 50 15.37 2.21 4.92
CA ALA A 50 15.15 0.81 4.56
C ALA A 50 14.05 0.16 5.40
N TRP A 51 14.05 0.42 6.71
CA TRP A 51 13.07 -0.15 7.63
C TRP A 51 11.66 0.42 7.39
N PHE A 52 11.54 1.73 7.20
CA PHE A 52 10.27 2.38 6.86
C PHE A 52 9.69 1.86 5.54
N ASN A 53 10.52 1.70 4.50
CA ASN A 53 10.04 1.18 3.22
C ASN A 53 9.56 -0.28 3.31
N VAL A 54 10.22 -1.12 4.12
CA VAL A 54 9.79 -2.50 4.36
C VAL A 54 8.45 -2.54 5.09
N VAL A 55 8.30 -1.75 6.17
CA VAL A 55 7.04 -1.69 6.94
C VAL A 55 5.90 -1.16 6.09
N ALA A 56 6.11 -0.06 5.38
CA ALA A 56 5.09 0.55 4.53
C ALA A 56 4.68 -0.36 3.37
N GLY A 57 5.66 -1.01 2.70
CA GLY A 57 5.40 -1.99 1.66
C GLY A 57 4.60 -3.18 2.19
N PHE A 58 4.88 -3.65 3.40
CA PHE A 58 4.15 -4.76 4.02
C PHE A 58 2.70 -4.39 4.33
N ILE A 59 2.47 -3.21 4.94
CA ILE A 59 1.12 -2.69 5.20
C ILE A 59 0.33 -2.58 3.89
N LYS A 60 0.90 -1.96 2.85
CA LYS A 60 0.26 -1.82 1.54
C LYS A 60 -0.10 -3.17 0.91
N THR A 61 0.80 -4.14 0.98
CA THR A 61 0.57 -5.49 0.43
C THR A 61 -0.58 -6.21 1.15
N ILE A 62 -0.61 -6.13 2.49
CA ILE A 62 -1.68 -6.72 3.29
C ILE A 62 -3.02 -6.06 2.96
N VAL A 63 -3.06 -4.73 2.94
CA VAL A 63 -4.28 -3.98 2.63
C VAL A 63 -4.80 -4.37 1.24
N MET A 64 -3.94 -4.38 0.22
CA MET A 64 -4.34 -4.73 -1.15
C MET A 64 -4.83 -6.17 -1.27
N MET A 65 -4.24 -7.08 -0.49
CA MET A 65 -4.70 -8.47 -0.41
C MET A 65 -6.09 -8.57 0.23
N PHE A 66 -6.34 -7.85 1.33
CA PHE A 66 -7.67 -7.84 1.96
C PHE A 66 -8.74 -7.25 1.06
N THR A 67 -8.43 -6.15 0.37
CA THR A 67 -9.39 -5.49 -0.52
C THR A 67 -9.73 -6.35 -1.74
N LEU A 68 -8.86 -7.27 -2.18
CA LEU A 68 -9.19 -8.29 -3.20
C LEU A 68 -10.25 -9.31 -2.76
N PHE A 69 -10.47 -9.48 -1.44
CA PHE A 69 -11.50 -10.37 -0.91
C PHE A 69 -12.82 -9.64 -0.58
N ILE A 70 -12.86 -8.31 -0.74
CA ILE A 70 -14.04 -7.49 -0.42
C ILE A 70 -14.67 -7.01 -1.73
N GLY A 71 -15.91 -7.43 -1.99
CA GLY A 71 -16.68 -7.03 -3.17
C GLY A 71 -16.41 -7.85 -4.43
N ASN A 72 -16.84 -7.35 -5.58
CA ASN A 72 -16.65 -8.04 -6.86
C ASN A 72 -15.33 -7.59 -7.50
N THR A 73 -14.43 -8.53 -7.72
CA THR A 73 -13.11 -8.28 -8.27
C THR A 73 -13.19 -7.95 -9.76
N THR A 74 -13.33 -6.65 -10.06
CA THR A 74 -13.38 -6.15 -11.43
C THR A 74 -12.03 -6.24 -12.15
N GLN A 75 -12.03 -6.27 -13.48
CA GLN A 75 -10.80 -6.41 -14.28
C GLN A 75 -9.81 -5.28 -14.06
N TYR A 76 -10.29 -4.04 -13.92
CA TYR A 76 -9.42 -2.89 -13.64
C TYR A 76 -8.80 -3.01 -12.25
N TYR A 77 -9.57 -3.46 -11.26
CA TYR A 77 -9.09 -3.66 -9.90
C TYR A 77 -8.00 -4.74 -9.82
N LEU A 78 -8.14 -5.84 -10.57
CA LEU A 78 -7.09 -6.86 -10.70
C LEU A 78 -5.80 -6.31 -11.28
N PHE A 79 -5.89 -5.50 -12.35
CA PHE A 79 -4.73 -4.90 -12.99
C PHE A 79 -3.96 -4.01 -12.01
N PHE A 80 -4.66 -3.12 -11.29
CA PHE A 80 -4.06 -2.27 -10.26
C PHE A 80 -3.45 -3.10 -9.13
N SER A 81 -4.19 -4.09 -8.62
CA SER A 81 -3.73 -4.97 -7.54
C SER A 81 -2.47 -5.74 -7.90
N LEU A 82 -2.39 -6.27 -9.11
CA LEU A 82 -1.22 -7.01 -9.57
C LEU A 82 0.04 -6.13 -9.60
N ILE A 83 -0.07 -4.92 -10.15
CA ILE A 83 1.03 -3.97 -10.23
C ILE A 83 1.45 -3.51 -8.83
N GLU A 84 0.47 -3.14 -7.99
CA GLU A 84 0.73 -2.65 -6.64
C GLU A 84 1.41 -3.74 -5.79
N ILE A 85 0.90 -4.97 -5.78
CA ILE A 85 1.50 -6.10 -5.05
C ILE A 85 2.90 -6.42 -5.59
N SER A 86 3.09 -6.44 -6.90
CA SER A 86 4.40 -6.77 -7.49
C SER A 86 5.47 -5.73 -7.13
N THR A 87 5.10 -4.45 -7.18
CA THR A 87 6.01 -3.34 -6.87
C THR A 87 6.30 -3.24 -5.37
N THR A 88 5.32 -3.43 -4.49
CA THR A 88 5.53 -3.42 -3.04
C THR A 88 6.41 -4.58 -2.59
N LEU A 89 6.22 -5.78 -3.14
CA LEU A 89 7.10 -6.93 -2.88
C LEU A 89 8.55 -6.65 -3.30
N TYR A 90 8.73 -5.99 -4.44
CA TYR A 90 10.07 -5.60 -4.91
C TYR A 90 10.73 -4.58 -3.98
N ILE A 91 9.98 -3.59 -3.49
CA ILE A 91 10.46 -2.61 -2.50
C ILE A 91 10.87 -3.29 -1.20
N ILE A 92 10.05 -4.22 -0.69
CA ILE A 92 10.38 -5.01 0.51
C ILE A 92 11.68 -5.79 0.28
N PHE A 93 11.80 -6.47 -0.87
CA PHE A 93 12.99 -7.26 -1.20
C PHE A 93 14.26 -6.40 -1.22
N ILE A 94 14.23 -5.23 -1.86
CA ILE A 94 15.35 -4.29 -1.87
C ILE A 94 15.67 -3.82 -0.46
N GLY A 95 14.67 -3.39 0.31
CA GLY A 95 14.84 -2.91 1.68
C GLY A 95 15.49 -3.95 2.60
N VAL A 96 15.04 -5.22 2.51
CA VAL A 96 15.61 -6.34 3.27
C VAL A 96 17.06 -6.64 2.84
N LYS A 97 17.33 -6.66 1.53
CA LYS A 97 18.69 -6.87 1.00
C LYS A 97 19.65 -5.81 1.51
N TRP A 98 19.20 -4.55 1.52
CA TRP A 98 20.00 -3.43 1.97
C TRP A 98 20.27 -3.47 3.48
N LEU A 99 19.26 -3.80 4.28
CA LEU A 99 19.42 -4.00 5.72
C LEU A 99 20.42 -5.11 6.05
N ARG A 100 20.40 -6.21 5.27
CA ARG A 100 21.34 -7.32 5.42
C ARG A 100 22.77 -6.93 5.07
N SER A 101 22.96 -6.14 4.01
CA SER A 101 24.28 -5.63 3.61
C SER A 101 24.88 -4.70 4.66
N MET A 102 24.08 -3.82 5.27
CA MET A 102 24.59 -2.91 6.31
C MET A 102 25.01 -3.66 7.58
N ARG A 103 24.29 -4.73 7.94
CA ARG A 103 24.64 -5.59 9.07
C ARG A 103 25.98 -6.30 8.86
N SER A 104 26.32 -6.69 7.63
CA SER A 104 27.62 -7.34 7.37
C SER A 104 28.81 -6.38 7.44
N PHE A 105 28.62 -5.07 7.24
CA PHE A 105 29.69 -4.09 7.42
C PHE A 105 29.98 -3.82 8.90
N GLU A 106 28.96 -3.81 9.75
CA GLU A 106 29.08 -3.52 11.19
C GLU A 106 29.64 -4.70 12.01
N VAL A 107 29.51 -5.93 11.51
CA VAL A 107 30.11 -7.13 12.13
C VAL A 107 31.59 -7.31 11.74
N ASN A 108 32.04 -6.68 10.65
CA ASN A 108 33.39 -6.79 10.11
C ASN A 108 34.27 -5.54 10.36
N SER A 109 33.77 -4.55 11.12
CA SER A 109 34.47 -3.32 11.53
C SER A 109 34.70 -3.30 13.03
#